data_AF-A0A1I3HYA2-F1
#
_entry.id   AF-A0A1I3HYA2-F1
#
_cell.length_a   1.000
_cell.length_b   1.000
_cell.length_c   1.000
_cell.angle_alpha   90.00
_cell.angle_beta   90.00
_cell.angle_gamma   90.00
#
_symmetry.space_group_name_H-M   'P 1'
#
loop_
_entity.id
_entity.type
_entity.pdbx_description
1 polymer ?
#
loop_
_entity_poly.entity_id
_entity_poly.type
_entity_poly.pdbx_seq_one_letter_code
_entity_poly.pdbx_strand_id
1 'polypeptide(L)'
;MTGWRLALALAAALRATALQAQETLLTLTLSGDLWRQGGVVRLFALPTPAADIPDTIPPTATVTDRYSEVQLRFPETGTYRFRFAAPAEASQSAATELMSVMGGATPMTQGFTGQIPDGGLVVRVLPLAEHAGDSADSRQQAAWGIVEGYDAKPPADARSARVLAALMYERPWRDVGLSCSGTGRVQVCAMPAAFADDLDAAWWRDIARARLDRMRDRAVAACYDSGWSVARCEAVPDTDEPTYRPAD
;
A
#
# COMPACT_ATOMS: atom_id res chain seq x y z
N MET A 1 -50.25 3.05 -50.02
CA MET A 1 -49.49 2.00 -49.30
C MET A 1 -48.00 2.33 -49.35
N THR A 2 -47.48 3.11 -48.40
CA THR A 2 -46.02 3.29 -48.15
C THR A 2 -45.86 4.34 -47.05
N GLY A 3 -45.93 3.95 -45.77
CA GLY A 3 -45.82 4.92 -44.68
C GLY A 3 -45.43 4.38 -43.31
N TRP A 4 -45.13 3.09 -43.17
CA TRP A 4 -44.99 2.47 -41.85
C TRP A 4 -43.64 1.76 -41.59
N ARG A 5 -42.70 1.80 -42.55
CA ARG A 5 -41.40 1.11 -42.39
C ARG A 5 -40.24 1.99 -41.91
N LEU A 6 -40.43 3.31 -41.80
CA LEU A 6 -39.38 4.23 -41.32
C LEU A 6 -39.42 4.54 -39.82
N ALA A 7 -40.47 4.15 -39.10
CA ALA A 7 -40.60 4.43 -37.66
C ALA A 7 -39.93 3.37 -36.76
N LEU A 8 -39.64 2.16 -37.26
CA LEU A 8 -39.02 1.10 -36.44
C LEU A 8 -37.49 1.12 -36.42
N ALA A 9 -36.85 1.82 -37.37
CA ALA A 9 -35.39 1.97 -37.34
C ALA A 9 -34.92 3.02 -36.31
N LEU A 10 -35.78 3.96 -35.91
CA LEU A 10 -35.44 4.98 -34.90
C LEU A 10 -35.66 4.51 -33.45
N ALA A 11 -36.45 3.45 -33.21
CA ALA A 11 -36.71 2.92 -31.86
C ALA A 11 -35.62 1.96 -31.36
N ALA A 12 -34.84 1.36 -32.28
CA ALA A 12 -33.72 0.47 -31.92
C ALA A 12 -32.39 1.23 -31.71
N ALA A 13 -32.27 2.47 -32.20
CA ALA A 13 -31.07 3.29 -32.08
C ALA A 13 -31.01 4.14 -30.79
N LEU A 14 -32.02 4.07 -29.91
CA LEU A 14 -32.14 4.91 -28.71
C LEU A 14 -32.07 4.13 -27.37
N ARG A 15 -31.66 2.86 -27.39
CA ARG A 15 -31.42 2.07 -26.17
C ARG A 15 -30.04 1.42 -26.08
N ALA A 16 -29.07 1.93 -26.82
CA ALA A 16 -27.71 1.93 -26.30
C ALA A 16 -27.64 3.07 -25.29
N THR A 17 -28.24 2.88 -24.11
CA THR A 17 -27.69 3.52 -22.92
C THR A 17 -26.25 3.04 -22.87
N ALA A 18 -25.34 3.87 -23.36
CA ALA A 18 -24.00 3.83 -22.87
C ALA A 18 -24.17 3.82 -21.35
N LEU A 19 -23.88 2.67 -20.72
CA LEU A 19 -23.54 2.68 -19.32
C LEU A 19 -22.36 3.64 -19.25
N GLN A 20 -22.64 4.92 -19.02
CA GLN A 20 -21.60 5.87 -18.68
C GLN A 20 -21.00 5.28 -17.42
N ALA A 21 -19.78 4.76 -17.55
CA ALA A 21 -19.00 4.31 -16.40
C ALA A 21 -19.00 5.49 -15.44
N GLN A 22 -19.70 5.32 -14.31
CA GLN A 22 -19.94 6.40 -13.38
C GLN A 22 -18.63 6.66 -12.65
N GLU A 23 -17.87 7.66 -13.10
CA GLU A 23 -16.61 8.05 -12.48
C GLU A 23 -16.92 8.60 -11.08
N THR A 24 -16.54 7.84 -10.05
CA THR A 24 -16.70 8.29 -8.66
C THR A 24 -15.37 8.86 -8.17
N LEU A 25 -15.39 10.13 -7.72
CA LEU A 25 -14.25 10.76 -7.05
C LEU A 25 -14.29 10.46 -5.55
N LEU A 26 -13.28 9.77 -5.04
CA LEU A 26 -13.06 9.51 -3.61
C LEU A 26 -11.88 10.33 -3.10
N THR A 27 -12.06 10.99 -1.96
CA THR A 27 -10.97 11.68 -1.25
C THR A 27 -10.62 10.94 0.03
N LEU A 28 -9.40 10.44 0.12
CA LEU A 28 -8.85 9.82 1.33
C LEU A 28 -7.90 10.79 2.00
N THR A 29 -8.31 11.35 3.14
CA THR A 29 -7.45 12.22 3.93
C THR A 29 -6.54 11.37 4.80
N LEU A 30 -5.23 11.54 4.64
CA LEU A 30 -4.24 10.86 5.46
C LEU A 30 -4.04 11.63 6.77
N SER A 31 -3.96 10.93 7.89
CA SER A 31 -3.66 11.55 9.19
C SER A 31 -2.96 10.55 10.13
N GLY A 32 -2.71 10.95 11.38
CA GLY A 32 -2.21 10.05 12.42
C GLY A 32 -0.84 9.46 12.10
N ASP A 33 -0.65 8.19 12.47
CA ASP A 33 0.62 7.49 12.29
C ASP A 33 0.88 7.14 10.83
N LEU A 34 -0.18 6.87 10.06
CA LEU A 34 -0.06 6.66 8.61
C LEU A 34 0.57 7.87 7.92
N TRP A 35 0.16 9.09 8.27
CA TRP A 35 0.76 10.31 7.74
C TRP A 35 2.20 10.53 8.22
N ARG A 36 2.44 10.40 9.54
CA ARG A 36 3.76 10.71 10.12
C ARG A 36 4.84 9.72 9.71
N GLN A 37 4.49 8.44 9.67
CA GLN A 37 5.44 7.32 9.60
C GLN A 37 5.23 6.45 8.36
N GLY A 38 4.28 6.79 7.50
CA GLY A 38 3.92 5.99 6.35
C GLY A 38 3.26 4.67 6.73
N GLY A 39 2.88 3.91 5.71
CA GLY A 39 2.22 2.64 5.89
C GLY A 39 1.66 2.07 4.60
N VAL A 40 0.68 1.17 4.74
CA VAL A 40 -0.01 0.52 3.63
C VAL A 40 -1.51 0.73 3.77
N VAL A 41 -2.11 1.23 2.69
CA VAL A 41 -3.55 1.30 2.52
C VAL A 41 -3.95 0.33 1.42
N ARG A 42 -4.82 -0.61 1.75
CA ARG A 42 -5.45 -1.49 0.77
C ARG A 42 -6.80 -0.89 0.38
N LEU A 43 -7.01 -0.64 -0.90
CA LEU A 43 -8.32 -0.28 -1.42
C LEU A 43 -9.02 -1.55 -1.88
N PHE A 44 -10.14 -1.88 -1.25
CA PHE A 44 -10.95 -3.03 -1.59
C PHE A 44 -12.29 -2.56 -2.13
N ALA A 45 -12.62 -3.03 -3.34
CA ALA A 45 -13.88 -2.70 -3.97
C ALA A 45 -14.87 -3.82 -3.66
N LEU A 46 -16.04 -3.47 -3.11
CA LEU A 46 -17.19 -4.35 -2.89
C LEU A 46 -18.28 -4.08 -3.95
N PRO A 47 -18.38 -4.94 -4.99
CA PRO A 47 -19.46 -4.83 -5.96
C PRO A 47 -20.81 -4.92 -5.24
N THR A 48 -21.66 -3.92 -5.46
CA THR A 48 -22.94 -3.73 -4.76
C THR A 48 -23.99 -3.32 -5.80
N PRO A 49 -25.20 -3.91 -5.80
CA PRO A 49 -26.28 -3.47 -6.67
C PRO A 49 -26.56 -1.98 -6.48
N ALA A 50 -26.81 -1.23 -7.55
CA ALA A 50 -26.95 0.23 -7.48
C ALA A 50 -28.05 0.68 -6.49
N ALA A 51 -29.11 -0.12 -6.32
CA ALA A 51 -30.20 0.14 -5.38
C ALA A 51 -29.76 0.09 -3.89
N ASP A 52 -28.65 -0.59 -3.59
CA ASP A 52 -28.14 -0.78 -2.23
C ASP A 52 -26.97 0.18 -1.90
N ILE A 53 -26.60 1.06 -2.83
CA ILE A 53 -25.54 2.06 -2.65
C ILE A 53 -26.16 3.34 -2.08
N PRO A 54 -25.70 3.84 -0.93
CA PRO A 54 -26.21 5.11 -0.38
C PRO A 54 -25.86 6.29 -1.29
N ASP A 55 -26.87 7.11 -1.63
CA ASP A 55 -26.76 8.20 -2.62
C ASP A 55 -26.12 9.51 -2.11
N THR A 56 -25.84 9.66 -0.82
CA THR A 56 -25.92 11.00 -0.21
C THR A 56 -24.64 11.79 0.09
N ILE A 57 -23.41 11.30 -0.10
CA ILE A 57 -22.20 12.12 0.18
C ILE A 57 -21.05 11.76 -0.79
N PRO A 58 -20.28 12.73 -1.33
CA PRO A 58 -19.01 12.43 -1.99
C PRO A 58 -18.14 11.68 -0.99
N PRO A 59 -17.63 10.49 -1.35
CA PRO A 59 -17.02 9.64 -0.37
C PRO A 59 -15.71 10.30 0.10
N THR A 60 -15.72 10.77 1.34
CA THR A 60 -14.55 11.24 2.05
C THR A 60 -14.33 10.31 3.23
N ALA A 61 -13.08 9.96 3.47
CA ALA A 61 -12.71 9.16 4.63
C ALA A 61 -11.34 9.60 5.13
N THR A 62 -11.16 9.55 6.44
CA THR A 62 -9.87 9.78 7.08
C THR A 62 -9.25 8.43 7.39
N VAL A 63 -7.99 8.26 7.00
CA VAL A 63 -7.22 7.04 7.24
C VAL A 63 -6.05 7.38 8.15
N THR A 64 -6.02 6.73 9.31
CA THR A 64 -5.09 7.06 10.42
C THR A 64 -4.06 6.00 10.69
N ASP A 65 -4.45 4.73 10.56
CA ASP A 65 -3.66 3.59 10.96
C ASP A 65 -2.68 3.18 9.86
N ARG A 66 -1.47 2.79 10.28
CA ARG A 66 -0.36 2.41 9.39
C ARG A 66 -0.69 1.21 8.50
N TYR A 67 -1.65 0.40 8.91
CA TYR A 67 -2.31 -0.56 8.05
C TYR A 67 -3.82 -0.32 8.08
N SER A 68 -4.39 -0.01 6.93
CA SER A 68 -5.82 0.20 6.77
C SER A 68 -6.34 -0.46 5.49
N GLU A 69 -7.52 -1.06 5.57
CA GLU A 69 -8.30 -1.44 4.40
C GLU A 69 -9.45 -0.46 4.21
N VAL A 70 -9.52 0.18 3.06
CA VAL A 70 -10.64 1.02 2.67
C VAL A 70 -11.57 0.19 1.80
N GLN A 71 -12.72 -0.17 2.35
CA GLN A 71 -13.77 -0.89 1.63
C GLN A 71 -14.74 0.08 0.99
N LEU A 72 -14.95 -0.08 -0.31
CA LEU A 72 -15.74 0.81 -1.15
C LEU A 72 -16.93 0.04 -1.70
N ARG A 73 -18.16 0.43 -1.36
CA ARG A 73 -19.37 -0.15 -1.99
C ARG A 73 -19.66 0.59 -3.28
N PHE A 74 -19.74 -0.14 -4.40
CA PHE A 74 -19.81 0.48 -5.73
C PHE A 74 -20.59 -0.39 -6.74
N PRO A 75 -21.09 0.20 -7.85
CA PRO A 75 -21.83 -0.56 -8.86
C PRO A 75 -20.90 -1.52 -9.62
N GLU A 76 -21.34 -2.75 -9.89
CA GLU A 76 -20.53 -3.85 -10.45
C GLU A 76 -19.65 -3.50 -11.69
N THR A 77 -19.99 -2.45 -12.45
CA THR A 77 -19.30 -2.06 -13.69
C THR A 77 -18.68 -0.64 -13.67
N GLY A 78 -18.33 -0.10 -12.49
CA GLY A 78 -17.81 1.27 -12.34
C GLY A 78 -16.32 1.47 -12.65
N THR A 79 -15.92 2.71 -12.94
CA THR A 79 -14.53 3.19 -12.93
C THR A 79 -14.32 4.16 -11.77
N TYR A 80 -13.10 4.23 -11.24
CA TYR A 80 -12.82 5.03 -10.06
C TYR A 80 -11.76 6.08 -10.31
N ARG A 81 -11.90 7.19 -9.59
CA ARG A 81 -10.84 8.16 -9.39
C ARG A 81 -10.64 8.39 -7.89
N PHE A 82 -9.47 8.04 -7.41
CA PHE A 82 -9.04 8.24 -6.03
C PHE A 82 -8.10 9.41 -5.99
N ARG A 83 -8.26 10.29 -5.00
CA ARG A 83 -7.22 11.21 -4.58
C ARG A 83 -6.94 11.01 -3.11
N PHE A 84 -5.67 11.09 -2.77
CA PHE A 84 -5.25 11.16 -1.38
C PHE A 84 -4.89 12.59 -1.09
N ALA A 85 -5.36 13.07 0.05
CA ALA A 85 -5.12 14.42 0.52
C ALA A 85 -4.23 14.36 1.75
N ALA A 86 -3.24 15.24 1.80
CA ALA A 86 -2.55 15.55 3.03
C ALA A 86 -3.55 16.16 4.04
N PRO A 87 -3.28 16.05 5.36
CA PRO A 87 -4.06 16.74 6.36
C PRO A 87 -4.03 18.27 6.14
N ALA A 88 -5.05 18.98 6.60
CA ALA A 88 -5.21 20.41 6.33
C ALA A 88 -4.04 21.26 6.88
N GLU A 89 -3.40 20.76 7.94
CA GLU A 89 -2.25 21.34 8.60
C GLU A 89 -0.90 21.05 7.91
N ALA A 90 -0.87 20.24 6.85
CA ALA A 90 0.35 19.91 6.13
C ALA A 90 0.83 21.06 5.24
N SER A 91 2.16 21.26 5.17
CA SER A 91 2.75 22.20 4.22
C SER A 91 2.57 21.72 2.77
N GLN A 92 2.53 22.65 1.80
CA GLN A 92 2.43 22.31 0.37
C GLN A 92 3.57 21.40 -0.13
N SER A 93 4.77 21.52 0.44
CA SER A 93 5.91 20.66 0.11
C SER A 93 5.75 19.23 0.61
N ALA A 94 5.03 19.00 1.71
CA ALA A 94 4.73 17.66 2.20
C ALA A 94 3.64 16.95 1.38
N ALA A 95 2.87 17.68 0.55
CA ALA A 95 1.70 17.15 -0.13
C ALA A 95 1.94 16.67 -1.59
N THR A 96 3.11 16.93 -2.16
CA THR A 96 3.30 16.86 -3.63
C THR A 96 3.57 15.46 -4.16
N GLU A 97 4.04 14.54 -3.31
CA GLU A 97 4.13 13.11 -3.58
C GLU A 97 3.74 12.45 -2.27
N LEU A 98 2.71 11.60 -2.24
CA LEU A 98 2.26 10.98 -0.98
C LEU A 98 2.31 9.45 -1.04
N MET A 99 2.47 8.90 -2.24
CA MET A 99 2.12 7.50 -2.49
C MET A 99 2.88 6.86 -3.64
N SER A 100 2.96 5.54 -3.56
CA SER A 100 3.32 4.66 -4.68
C SER A 100 2.42 3.42 -4.66
N VAL A 101 2.02 2.91 -5.83
CA VAL A 101 1.34 1.61 -5.93
C VAL A 101 2.37 0.51 -5.68
N MET A 102 2.07 -0.42 -4.78
CA MET A 102 2.95 -1.56 -4.59
C MET A 102 2.89 -2.49 -5.81
N GLY A 103 4.00 -2.59 -6.55
CA GLY A 103 4.08 -3.35 -7.81
C GLY A 103 4.17 -2.47 -9.07
N GLY A 104 4.02 -1.15 -8.94
CA GLY A 104 4.31 -0.16 -9.97
C GLY A 104 5.39 0.82 -9.51
N ALA A 105 6.22 1.31 -10.44
CA ALA A 105 7.32 2.24 -10.11
C ALA A 105 6.88 3.71 -10.06
N THR A 106 5.62 4.02 -10.35
CA THR A 106 5.20 5.40 -10.61
C THR A 106 4.72 6.06 -9.31
N PRO A 107 5.45 7.06 -8.77
CA PRO A 107 4.93 7.90 -7.71
C PRO A 107 3.65 8.61 -8.17
N MET A 108 2.69 8.72 -7.26
CA MET A 108 1.36 9.24 -7.59
C MET A 108 1.22 10.66 -7.05
N THR A 109 1.25 11.63 -7.96
CA THR A 109 1.13 13.07 -7.66
C THR A 109 -0.31 13.55 -7.54
N GLN A 110 -1.29 12.87 -8.16
CA GLN A 110 -2.71 13.30 -8.17
C GLN A 110 -3.71 12.18 -7.86
N GLY A 111 -3.23 11.02 -7.39
CA GLY A 111 -4.06 9.86 -7.09
C GLY A 111 -4.29 8.92 -8.28
N PHE A 112 -5.15 7.91 -8.10
CA PHE A 112 -5.30 6.76 -9.01
C PHE A 112 -6.57 6.88 -9.83
N THR A 113 -6.49 6.63 -11.14
CA THR A 113 -7.67 6.49 -11.99
C THR A 113 -7.62 5.13 -12.68
N GLY A 114 -8.67 4.33 -12.54
CA GLY A 114 -8.70 2.98 -13.11
C GLY A 114 -9.73 2.09 -12.44
N GLN A 115 -9.68 0.78 -12.71
CA GLN A 115 -10.42 -0.24 -11.97
C GLN A 115 -9.58 -0.73 -10.79
N ILE A 116 -10.23 -1.12 -9.70
CA ILE A 116 -9.57 -1.86 -8.61
C ILE A 116 -9.58 -3.34 -9.01
N PRO A 117 -8.42 -4.04 -9.01
CA PRO A 117 -8.37 -5.46 -9.38
C PRO A 117 -9.04 -6.35 -8.33
N ASP A 118 -9.45 -7.54 -8.75
CA ASP A 118 -9.90 -8.60 -7.84
C ASP A 118 -8.78 -8.95 -6.85
N GLY A 119 -9.04 -8.74 -5.55
CA GLY A 119 -8.02 -8.82 -4.49
C GLY A 119 -7.64 -7.46 -3.89
N GLY A 120 -8.07 -6.36 -4.50
CA GLY A 120 -7.83 -5.00 -4.02
C GLY A 120 -6.51 -4.41 -4.52
N LEU A 121 -6.41 -3.08 -4.44
CA LEU A 121 -5.21 -2.32 -4.79
C LEU A 121 -4.42 -2.03 -3.51
N VAL A 122 -3.13 -2.34 -3.51
CA VAL A 122 -2.27 -2.03 -2.36
C VAL A 122 -1.45 -0.78 -2.63
N VAL A 123 -1.70 0.25 -1.84
CA VAL A 123 -1.07 1.57 -1.94
C VAL A 123 -0.12 1.74 -0.76
N ARG A 124 1.14 2.05 -1.06
CA ARG A 124 2.09 2.49 -0.04
C ARG A 124 1.94 3.99 0.16
N VAL A 125 1.76 4.38 1.41
CA VAL A 125 1.89 5.78 1.87
C VAL A 125 3.32 5.96 2.34
N LEU A 126 4.01 6.93 1.76
CA LEU A 126 5.41 7.18 2.06
C LEU A 126 5.54 7.93 3.41
N PRO A 127 6.51 7.59 4.25
CA PRO A 127 6.77 8.30 5.50
C PRO A 127 7.17 9.76 5.27
N LEU A 128 6.85 10.62 6.24
CA LEU A 128 7.27 12.03 6.20
C LEU A 128 8.79 12.16 6.06
N ALA A 129 9.59 11.26 6.63
CA ALA A 129 11.05 11.30 6.49
C ALA A 129 11.56 11.06 5.05
N GLU A 130 10.87 10.26 4.24
CA GLU A 130 11.19 10.11 2.81
C GLU A 130 10.78 11.34 1.99
N HIS A 131 9.82 12.14 2.47
CA HIS A 131 9.33 13.33 1.77
C HIS A 131 9.99 14.63 2.21
N ALA A 132 10.04 14.84 3.53
CA ALA A 132 10.49 16.05 4.20
C ALA A 132 11.94 15.94 4.70
N GLY A 133 12.65 14.86 4.40
CA GLY A 133 14.08 14.79 4.71
C GLY A 133 14.82 15.95 4.05
N ASP A 134 15.56 16.74 4.84
CA ASP A 134 16.21 17.97 4.38
C ASP A 134 17.25 17.76 3.27
N SER A 135 17.72 16.52 3.06
CA SER A 135 18.69 16.15 2.02
C SER A 135 18.26 14.91 1.24
N ALA A 136 18.78 14.75 0.02
CA ALA A 136 18.58 13.53 -0.76
C ALA A 136 19.10 12.29 -0.01
N ASP A 137 20.21 12.44 0.71
CA ASP A 137 20.80 11.38 1.51
C ASP A 137 19.92 10.99 2.70
N SER A 138 19.28 11.94 3.39
CA SER A 138 18.40 11.63 4.51
C SER A 138 17.11 10.95 4.04
N ARG A 139 16.55 11.38 2.91
CA ARG A 139 15.43 10.70 2.25
C ARG A 139 15.81 9.30 1.80
N GLN A 140 17.01 9.13 1.23
CA GLN A 140 17.53 7.83 0.86
C GLN A 140 17.73 6.93 2.09
N GLN A 141 18.39 7.41 3.14
CA GLN A 141 18.59 6.65 4.38
C GLN A 141 17.27 6.28 5.08
N ALA A 142 16.27 7.16 5.03
CA ALA A 142 14.91 6.85 5.50
C ALA A 142 14.25 5.76 4.65
N ALA A 143 14.43 5.77 3.33
CA ALA A 143 14.03 4.69 2.44
C ALA A 143 14.76 3.35 2.69
N TRP A 144 15.89 3.39 3.42
CA TRP A 144 16.66 2.21 3.82
C TRP A 144 16.50 1.83 5.31
N GLY A 145 15.78 2.62 6.11
CA GLY A 145 15.43 2.30 7.50
C GLY A 145 16.56 2.43 8.54
N ILE A 146 17.48 3.40 8.43
CA ILE A 146 18.74 3.39 9.22
C ILE A 146 18.65 4.02 10.64
N VAL A 147 17.48 4.43 11.14
CA VAL A 147 17.40 5.04 12.50
C VAL A 147 16.43 4.27 13.39
N GLU A 148 16.98 3.51 14.35
CA GLU A 148 16.23 2.67 15.30
C GLU A 148 16.41 3.22 16.73
N GLY A 149 15.34 3.80 17.27
CA GLY A 149 15.15 4.00 18.72
C GLY A 149 14.22 2.94 19.30
N TYR A 150 14.18 2.77 20.63
CA TYR A 150 13.37 1.73 21.28
C TYR A 150 11.86 1.85 21.01
N ASP A 151 11.36 3.07 20.83
CA ASP A 151 9.96 3.36 20.48
C ASP A 151 9.75 3.58 18.97
N ALA A 152 10.76 3.29 18.15
CA ALA A 152 10.66 3.48 16.72
C ALA A 152 9.71 2.43 16.12
N LYS A 153 8.70 2.92 15.40
CA LYS A 153 7.84 2.08 14.58
C LYS A 153 8.61 1.64 13.31
N PRO A 154 8.33 0.44 12.75
CA PRO A 154 9.05 -0.05 11.57
C PRO A 154 8.95 0.95 10.41
N PRO A 155 10.01 1.22 9.63
CA PRO A 155 9.94 2.16 8.51
C PRO A 155 8.94 1.64 7.46
N ALA A 156 8.17 2.52 6.81
CA ALA A 156 7.27 2.14 5.70
C ALA A 156 7.91 2.36 4.31
N ASP A 157 9.20 2.06 4.18
CA ASP A 157 9.90 2.15 2.90
C ASP A 157 9.36 1.13 1.87
N ALA A 158 9.83 1.19 0.62
CA ALA A 158 9.28 0.37 -0.47
C ALA A 158 9.35 -1.12 -0.19
N ARG A 159 10.43 -1.58 0.46
CA ARG A 159 10.62 -2.98 0.81
C ARG A 159 9.79 -3.31 2.04
N SER A 160 9.87 -2.47 3.05
CA SER A 160 9.23 -2.68 4.32
C SER A 160 7.70 -2.67 4.21
N ALA A 161 7.12 -1.80 3.39
CA ALA A 161 5.69 -1.81 3.06
C ALA A 161 5.23 -3.12 2.40
N ARG A 162 6.09 -3.76 1.58
CA ARG A 162 5.79 -5.09 1.01
C ARG A 162 5.78 -6.18 2.07
N VAL A 163 6.71 -6.10 3.03
CA VAL A 163 6.73 -7.00 4.20
C VAL A 163 5.46 -6.83 5.02
N LEU A 164 5.08 -5.58 5.35
CA LEU A 164 3.83 -5.30 6.06
C LEU A 164 2.62 -5.90 5.34
N ALA A 165 2.50 -5.67 4.03
CA ALA A 165 1.39 -6.23 3.27
C ALA A 165 1.39 -7.77 3.26
N ALA A 166 2.56 -8.41 3.18
CA ALA A 166 2.67 -9.87 3.23
C ALA A 166 2.26 -10.42 4.60
N LEU A 167 2.76 -9.84 5.70
CA LEU A 167 2.43 -10.24 7.08
C LEU A 167 0.92 -10.21 7.34
N MET A 168 0.21 -9.25 6.75
CA MET A 168 -1.25 -9.12 6.88
C MET A 168 -2.04 -10.27 6.25
N TYR A 169 -1.44 -11.05 5.34
CA TYR A 169 -2.04 -12.26 4.77
C TYR A 169 -1.64 -13.55 5.51
N GLU A 170 -0.70 -13.47 6.45
CA GLU A 170 -0.27 -14.60 7.26
C GLU A 170 -1.09 -14.73 8.55
N ARG A 171 -1.12 -15.93 9.12
CA ARG A 171 -1.66 -16.12 10.48
C ARG A 171 -0.64 -15.57 11.50
N PRO A 172 -1.09 -14.95 12.61
CA PRO A 172 -2.48 -14.81 13.05
C PRO A 172 -3.21 -13.57 12.51
N TRP A 173 -2.53 -12.64 11.84
CA TRP A 173 -3.07 -11.33 11.45
C TRP A 173 -4.25 -11.40 10.50
N ARG A 174 -4.26 -12.38 9.60
CA ARG A 174 -5.42 -12.67 8.78
C ARG A 174 -6.67 -13.03 9.58
N ASP A 175 -6.51 -13.73 10.71
CA ASP A 175 -7.62 -14.28 11.51
C ASP A 175 -8.17 -13.27 12.53
N VAL A 176 -7.40 -12.24 12.90
CA VAL A 176 -7.82 -11.16 13.80
C VAL A 176 -8.97 -10.33 13.21
N GLY A 177 -9.05 -10.25 11.88
CA GLY A 177 -10.05 -9.44 11.18
C GLY A 177 -9.79 -7.93 11.33
N LEU A 178 -10.60 -7.14 10.62
CA LEU A 178 -10.54 -5.68 10.66
C LEU A 178 -11.82 -5.11 11.26
N SER A 179 -11.67 -4.11 12.11
CA SER A 179 -12.79 -3.32 12.62
C SER A 179 -13.02 -2.14 11.69
N CYS A 180 -14.21 -2.08 11.09
CA CYS A 180 -14.57 -1.08 10.12
C CYS A 180 -15.37 0.08 10.75
N SER A 181 -14.99 1.30 10.40
CA SER A 181 -15.73 2.53 10.72
C SER A 181 -16.00 3.31 9.43
N GLY A 182 -17.07 4.11 9.39
CA GLY A 182 -17.38 4.94 8.23
C GLY A 182 -18.84 4.92 7.81
N THR A 183 -19.10 5.42 6.61
CA THR A 183 -20.45 5.55 6.06
C THR A 183 -20.77 4.36 5.16
N GLY A 184 -22.05 4.14 4.86
CA GLY A 184 -22.48 2.96 4.08
C GLY A 184 -21.82 2.81 2.71
N ARG A 185 -21.23 3.86 2.13
CA ARG A 185 -20.50 3.80 0.83
C ARG A 185 -19.00 3.57 0.98
N VAL A 186 -18.38 4.06 2.06
CA VAL A 186 -16.93 3.90 2.33
C VAL A 186 -16.70 3.59 3.78
N GLN A 187 -15.99 2.49 4.02
CA GLN A 187 -15.58 2.03 5.33
C GLN A 187 -14.06 1.99 5.40
N VAL A 188 -13.49 2.56 6.45
CA VAL A 188 -12.08 2.46 6.81
C VAL A 188 -11.98 1.40 7.91
N CYS A 189 -11.29 0.33 7.58
CA CYS A 189 -11.11 -0.84 8.42
C CYS A 189 -9.67 -0.88 8.90
N ALA A 190 -9.48 -0.97 10.21
CA ALA A 190 -8.18 -1.05 10.85
C ALA A 190 -8.10 -2.28 11.74
N MET A 191 -6.87 -2.72 12.01
CA MET A 191 -6.62 -3.76 13.00
C MET A 191 -6.97 -3.23 14.40
N PRO A 192 -7.55 -4.05 15.31
CA PRO A 192 -7.74 -3.62 16.69
C PRO A 192 -6.40 -3.25 17.33
N ALA A 193 -6.37 -2.17 18.11
CA ALA A 193 -5.14 -1.63 18.69
C ALA A 193 -4.29 -2.66 19.45
N ALA A 194 -4.94 -3.62 20.13
CA ALA A 194 -4.26 -4.70 20.87
C ALA A 194 -3.36 -5.59 20.00
N PHE A 195 -3.58 -5.65 18.69
CA PHE A 195 -2.78 -6.45 17.75
C PHE A 195 -1.83 -5.60 16.89
N ALA A 196 -2.00 -4.28 16.88
CA ALA A 196 -1.16 -3.39 16.10
C ALA A 196 0.30 -3.41 16.57
N ASP A 197 0.53 -3.45 17.89
CA ASP A 197 1.89 -3.54 18.44
C ASP A 197 2.55 -4.90 18.15
N ASP A 198 1.79 -5.99 18.17
CA ASP A 198 2.30 -7.31 17.79
C ASP A 198 2.66 -7.38 16.30
N LEU A 199 1.87 -6.72 15.44
CA LEU A 199 2.15 -6.58 14.02
C LEU A 199 3.44 -5.78 13.80
N ASP A 200 3.62 -4.65 14.49
CA ASP A 200 4.85 -3.87 14.42
C ASP A 200 6.07 -4.68 14.87
N ALA A 201 5.95 -5.47 15.95
CA ALA A 201 7.01 -6.35 16.41
C ALA A 201 7.32 -7.48 15.42
N ALA A 202 6.30 -8.05 14.77
CA ALA A 202 6.48 -9.03 13.70
C ALA A 202 7.17 -8.41 12.48
N TRP A 203 6.77 -7.18 12.14
CA TRP A 203 7.34 -6.43 11.03
C TRP A 203 8.82 -6.11 11.25
N TRP A 204 9.20 -5.62 12.44
CA TRP A 204 10.60 -5.43 12.81
C TRP A 204 11.43 -6.71 12.70
N ARG A 205 10.88 -7.84 13.19
CA ARG A 205 11.56 -9.15 13.10
C ARG A 205 11.84 -9.56 11.65
N ASP A 206 10.89 -9.35 10.75
CA ASP A 206 11.07 -9.67 9.33
C ASP A 206 12.06 -8.72 8.63
N ILE A 207 12.05 -7.43 8.96
CA ILE A 207 13.06 -6.47 8.48
C ILE A 207 14.45 -6.92 8.92
N ALA A 208 14.62 -7.25 10.20
CA ALA A 208 15.89 -7.70 10.77
C ALA A 208 16.37 -9.02 10.13
N ARG A 209 15.47 -9.99 9.95
CA ARG A 209 15.77 -11.26 9.26
C ARG A 209 16.23 -11.01 7.83
N ALA A 210 15.48 -10.20 7.09
CA ALA A 210 15.84 -9.85 5.72
C ALA A 210 17.19 -9.12 5.64
N ARG A 211 17.54 -8.30 6.64
CA ARG A 211 18.85 -7.64 6.75
C ARG A 211 19.96 -8.66 6.99
N LEU A 212 19.75 -9.59 7.92
CA LEU A 212 20.69 -10.66 8.21
C LEU A 212 20.94 -11.55 6.98
N ASP A 213 19.90 -11.91 6.24
CA ASP A 213 20.02 -12.71 5.01
C ASP A 213 20.87 -11.99 3.95
N ARG A 214 20.69 -10.68 3.78
CA ARG A 214 21.55 -9.90 2.87
C ARG A 214 23.01 -9.85 3.33
N MET A 215 23.24 -9.74 4.63
CA MET A 215 24.60 -9.76 5.19
C MET A 215 25.24 -11.12 4.93
N ARG A 216 24.49 -12.22 5.11
CA ARG A 216 24.92 -13.58 4.73
C ARG A 216 25.26 -13.67 3.24
N ASP A 217 24.34 -13.28 2.36
CA ASP A 217 24.54 -13.36 0.90
C ASP A 217 25.79 -12.58 0.46
N ARG A 218 25.99 -11.36 1.00
CA ARG A 218 27.17 -10.54 0.71
C ARG A 218 28.45 -11.17 1.23
N ALA A 219 28.44 -11.72 2.44
CA ALA A 219 29.60 -12.38 3.02
C ALA A 219 29.97 -13.65 2.25
N VAL A 220 28.98 -14.42 1.79
CA VAL A 220 29.20 -15.59 0.90
C VAL A 220 29.79 -15.15 -0.44
N ALA A 221 29.21 -14.13 -1.08
CA ALA A 221 29.70 -13.62 -2.36
C ALA A 221 31.15 -13.11 -2.23
N ALA A 222 31.45 -12.32 -1.20
CA ALA A 222 32.79 -11.83 -0.93
C ALA A 222 33.81 -12.96 -0.71
N CYS A 223 33.40 -14.07 -0.10
CA CYS A 223 34.24 -15.25 0.04
C CYS A 223 34.54 -15.90 -1.33
N TYR A 224 33.56 -16.09 -2.20
CA TYR A 224 33.79 -16.64 -3.54
C TYR A 224 34.61 -15.69 -4.43
N ASP A 225 34.44 -14.38 -4.28
CA ASP A 225 35.19 -13.37 -5.04
C ASP A 225 36.65 -13.23 -4.55
N SER A 226 36.99 -13.78 -3.38
CA SER A 226 38.32 -13.63 -2.76
C SER A 226 39.44 -14.48 -3.40
N GLY A 227 39.14 -15.37 -4.35
CA GLY A 227 40.18 -16.15 -5.04
C GLY A 227 39.71 -17.03 -6.21
N TRP A 228 40.62 -17.32 -7.13
CA TRP A 228 40.34 -18.06 -8.39
C TRP A 228 40.09 -19.57 -8.22
N SER A 229 40.18 -20.11 -7.00
CA SER A 229 40.07 -21.55 -6.73
C SER A 229 39.17 -21.91 -5.54
N VAL A 230 38.29 -21.01 -5.11
CA VAL A 230 37.38 -21.29 -3.99
C VAL A 230 36.26 -22.24 -4.45
N ALA A 231 36.41 -23.53 -4.16
CA ALA A 231 35.41 -24.55 -4.51
C ALA A 231 34.18 -24.51 -3.58
N ARG A 232 34.35 -24.02 -2.35
CA ARG A 232 33.30 -23.92 -1.32
C ARG A 232 33.65 -22.87 -0.27
N CYS A 233 32.65 -22.14 0.20
CA CYS A 233 32.73 -21.25 1.35
C CYS A 233 31.98 -21.85 2.55
N GLU A 234 32.57 -21.80 3.73
CA GLU A 234 32.01 -22.28 4.99
C GLU A 234 31.81 -21.13 5.97
N ALA A 235 30.72 -21.21 6.74
CA ALA A 235 30.42 -20.22 7.76
C ALA A 235 31.48 -20.30 8.87
N VAL A 236 31.98 -19.15 9.31
CA VAL A 236 32.80 -19.05 10.52
C VAL A 236 31.85 -19.03 11.72
N PRO A 237 31.91 -20.02 12.62
CA PRO A 237 31.07 -20.03 13.81
C PRO A 237 31.43 -18.88 14.76
N ASP A 238 30.49 -18.51 15.62
CA ASP A 238 30.68 -17.59 16.75
C ASP A 238 31.08 -16.14 16.38
N THR A 239 30.68 -15.67 15.19
CA THR A 239 30.81 -14.26 14.82
C THR A 239 29.48 -13.51 15.00
N ASP A 240 29.54 -12.29 15.53
CA ASP A 240 28.36 -11.41 15.72
C ASP A 240 27.69 -11.04 14.38
N GLU A 241 28.47 -11.01 13.30
CA GLU A 241 27.99 -10.81 11.93
C GLU A 241 28.29 -12.03 11.05
N PRO A 242 27.46 -12.33 10.03
CA PRO A 242 27.71 -13.44 9.11
C PRO A 242 29.08 -13.32 8.42
N THR A 243 29.95 -14.30 8.66
CA THR A 243 31.29 -14.35 8.08
C THR A 243 31.51 -15.72 7.43
N TYR A 244 32.18 -15.74 6.28
CA TYR A 244 32.49 -16.96 5.54
C TYR A 244 33.96 -16.98 5.16
N ARG A 245 34.55 -18.18 5.14
CA ARG A 245 35.92 -18.43 4.69
C ARG A 245 35.96 -19.57 3.67
N PRO A 246 36.99 -19.64 2.80
CA PRO A 246 37.20 -20.81 1.95
C PRO A 246 37.28 -22.08 2.79
N ALA A 247 36.65 -23.16 2.34
CA ALA A 247 36.82 -24.48 2.92
C ALA A 247 38.26 -24.97 2.67
N ASP A 248 38.88 -25.57 3.69
CA ASP A 248 40.21 -26.19 3.63
C ASP A 248 40.21 -27.51 2.83
#